data_AF-A0A959ZHE8-F1
#
_entry.id   AF-A0A959ZHE8-F1
#
_cell.length_a   1.000
_cell.length_b   1.000
_cell.length_c   1.000
_cell.angle_alpha   90.00
_cell.angle_beta   90.00
_cell.angle_gamma   90.00
#
_symmetry.space_group_name_H-M   'P 1'
#
loop_
_entity.id
_entity.type
_entity.pdbx_description
1 polymer ?
#
loop_
_entity_poly.entity_id
_entity_poly.type
_entity_poly.pdbx_seq_one_letter_code
_entity_poly.pdbx_strand_id
1 'polypeptide(L)' 'LGATVVAQYTTLGQFDFVSIIEAPSEEVMAKVSIEMGSRGTMKSQTLAALSAERLAEVLAG' A
#
# COMPACT_ATOMS: atom_id res chain seq x y z
N LEU A 1 4.28 -2.93 -13.98
CA LEU A 1 3.55 -3.53 -12.83
C LEU A 1 2.20 -2.82 -12.76
N GLY A 2 1.09 -3.51 -12.95
CA GLY A 2 -0.24 -2.89 -13.11
C GLY A 2 -0.83 -2.33 -11.82
N ALA A 3 -0.09 -1.50 -11.09
CA ALA A 3 -0.54 -0.82 -9.89
C ALA A 3 -0.54 0.70 -10.11
N THR A 4 -1.54 1.37 -9.56
CA THR A 4 -1.75 2.82 -9.71
C THR A 4 -1.61 3.49 -8.36
N VAL A 5 -0.81 4.55 -8.30
CA VAL A 5 -0.75 5.43 -7.12
C VAL A 5 -1.99 6.32 -7.15
N VAL A 6 -2.88 6.13 -6.19
CA VAL A 6 -4.10 6.94 -6.02
C VAL A 6 -3.76 8.27 -5.37
N ALA A 7 -2.90 8.23 -4.36
CA ALA A 7 -2.43 9.42 -3.66
C ALA A 7 -1.07 9.15 -3.01
N GLN A 8 -0.30 10.22 -2.84
CA GLN A 8 0.95 10.19 -2.10
C GLN A 8 1.06 11.45 -1.26
N TYR A 9 1.50 11.28 -0.02
CA TYR A 9 1.68 12.34 0.94
C TYR A 9 3.08 12.27 1.52
N THR A 10 3.68 13.43 1.75
CA THR A 10 4.89 13.56 2.57
C THR A 10 4.45 13.76 4.01
N THR A 11 5.12 13.08 4.94
CA THR A 11 4.81 13.15 6.36
C THR A 11 6.02 13.62 7.15
N LEU A 12 5.78 14.39 8.21
CA LEU A 12 6.82 14.81 9.16
C LEU A 12 6.71 13.94 10.41
N GLY A 13 7.10 12.68 10.28
CA GLY A 13 6.93 11.68 11.34
C GLY A 13 7.86 10.49 11.15
N GLN A 14 7.44 9.32 11.66
CA GLN A 14 8.24 8.09 11.58
C GLN A 14 8.55 7.65 10.13
N PHE A 15 7.67 7.99 9.20
CA PHE A 15 7.83 7.71 7.78
C PHE A 15 7.92 9.02 7.02
N ASP A 16 8.69 9.04 5.93
CA ASP A 16 8.82 10.20 5.06
C ASP A 16 7.62 10.34 4.11
N PHE A 17 7.04 9.21 3.72
CA PHE A 17 5.94 9.14 2.76
C PHE A 17 4.87 8.13 3.14
N VAL A 18 3.63 8.45 2.80
CA VAL A 18 2.49 7.53 2.79
C VAL A 18 1.91 7.52 1.38
N SER A 19 1.78 6.32 0.79
CA SER A 19 1.21 6.15 -0.55
C SER A 19 0.00 5.23 -0.50
N ILE A 20 -1.09 5.64 -1.14
CA ILE A 20 -2.27 4.82 -1.38
C ILE A 20 -2.12 4.25 -2.79
N ILE A 21 -2.09 2.93 -2.90
CA ILE A 21 -1.84 2.23 -4.15
C ILE A 21 -2.95 1.23 -4.38
N GLU A 22 -3.57 1.31 -5.55
CA GLU A 22 -4.50 0.31 -6.04
C GLU A 22 -3.77 -0.70 -6.92
N ALA A 23 -4.00 -1.97 -6.66
CA ALA A 23 -3.47 -3.06 -7.46
C ALA A 23 -4.54 -4.14 -7.64
N PRO A 24 -4.51 -4.88 -8.75
CA PRO A 24 -5.51 -5.90 -9.06
C PRO A 24 -5.39 -7.14 -8.18
N SER A 25 -4.26 -7.36 -7.49
CA SER A 25 -4.09 -8.45 -6.54
C SER A 25 -2.94 -8.20 -5.55
N GLU A 26 -2.91 -8.96 -4.46
CA GLU A 26 -1.83 -8.90 -3.45
C GLU A 26 -0.47 -9.29 -4.04
N GLU A 27 -0.42 -10.24 -4.98
CA GLU A 27 0.81 -10.65 -5.66
C GLU A 27 1.39 -9.52 -6.52
N VAL A 28 0.53 -8.68 -7.11
CA VAL A 28 0.99 -7.49 -7.83
C VAL A 28 1.59 -6.48 -6.86
N MET A 29 0.98 -6.24 -5.70
CA MET A 29 1.56 -5.38 -4.66
C MET A 29 2.87 -5.94 -4.11
N ALA A 30 2.97 -7.25 -3.88
CA ALA A 30 4.20 -7.85 -3.39
C ALA A 30 5.37 -7.62 -4.36
N LYS A 31 5.13 -7.75 -5.68
CA LYS A 31 6.13 -7.43 -6.71
C LYS A 31 6.53 -5.96 -6.70
N VAL A 32 5.55 -5.05 -6.58
CA VAL A 32 5.79 -3.61 -6.46
C VAL A 32 6.65 -3.30 -5.23
N SER A 33 6.30 -3.85 -4.06
CA SER A 33 7.05 -3.63 -2.81
C SER A 33 8.49 -4.14 -2.90
N ILE A 34 8.71 -5.31 -3.52
CA ILE A 34 10.07 -5.84 -3.75
C ILE A 34 10.85 -4.95 -4.71
N GLU A 35 10.25 -4.50 -5.81
CA GLU A 35 10.94 -3.62 -6.78
C GLU A 35 11.27 -2.25 -6.16
N MET A 36 10.39 -1.72 -5.33
CA MET A 36 10.62 -0.48 -4.58
C MET A 36 11.76 -0.64 -3.57
N GLY A 37 11.82 -1.76 -2.86
CA GLY A 37 12.89 -2.06 -1.89
C GLY A 37 14.23 -2.44 -2.52
N SER A 38 14.24 -3.06 -3.71
CA SER A 38 15.47 -3.52 -4.39
C SER A 38 16.38 -2.37 -4.81
N ARG A 39 15.84 -1.16 -4.94
CA ARG A 39 16.58 0.06 -5.24
C ARG A 39 17.44 0.55 -4.06
N GLY A 40 17.34 -0.08 -2.89
CA GLY A 40 18.27 0.06 -1.76
C GLY A 40 18.14 1.35 -0.96
N THR A 41 17.43 2.35 -1.46
CA THR A 41 17.29 3.68 -0.83
C THR A 41 16.05 3.81 0.04
N MET A 42 15.16 2.81 0.05
CA MET A 42 13.86 2.92 0.71
C MET A 42 13.51 1.62 1.43
N LYS A 43 13.04 1.76 2.68
CA LYS A 43 12.36 0.70 3.41
C LYS A 43 10.88 1.07 3.49
N SER A 44 10.03 0.20 2.96
CA SER A 44 8.58 0.40 2.97
C SER A 44 7.90 -0.61 3.89
N GLN A 45 6.84 -0.17 4.56
CA GLN A 45 5.86 -1.05 5.18
C GLN A 45 4.60 -1.04 4.31
N THR A 46 4.19 -2.21 3.82
CA THR A 46 2.95 -2.36 3.04
C THR A 46 1.84 -2.83 3.97
N LEU A 47 0.72 -2.12 3.97
CA LEU A 47 -0.47 -2.45 4.75
C LEU A 47 -1.62 -2.70 3.79
N ALA A 48 -2.29 -3.85 3.92
CA ALA A 48 -3.52 -4.11 3.18
C ALA A 48 -4.62 -3.21 3.74
N ALA A 49 -5.23 -2.40 2.88
CA ALA A 49 -6.33 -1.53 3.26
C ALA A 49 -7.66 -2.25 3.03
N LEU A 50 -8.53 -2.21 4.02
CA LEU A 50 -9.93 -2.61 3.89
C LEU A 50 -10.79 -1.34 3.96
N SER A 51 -11.78 -1.20 3.07
CA SER A 51 -12.71 -0.08 3.17
C SER A 51 -13.55 -0.22 4.45
N ALA A 52 -14.06 0.91 4.95
CA ALA A 52 -14.90 0.90 6.16
C ALA A 52 -16.16 0.05 5.95
N GLU A 53 -16.75 0.13 4.76
CA GLU A 53 -17.92 -0.65 4.35
C GLU A 53 -17.59 -2.14 4.36
N ARG A 54 -16.47 -2.52 3.73
CA ARG A 54 -16.06 -3.92 3.67
C ARG A 54 -15.71 -4.49 5.05
N LEU A 55 -15.11 -3.69 5.92
CA LEU A 55 -14.86 -4.07 7.30
C LEU A 55 -16.18 -4.31 8.06
N ALA A 56 -17.16 -3.43 7.89
CA ALA A 56 -18.47 -3.57 8.54
C ALA A 56 -19.19 -4.85 8.10
N GLU A 57 -19.16 -5.19 6.80
CA GLU A 57 -19.73 -6.44 6.28
C GLU A 57 -19.10 -7.69 6.91
N VAL A 58 -17.77 -7.70 7.07
CA VAL A 58 -17.05 -8.84 7.66
C VAL A 58 -17.41 -9.04 9.14
N LEU A 59 -17.66 -7.95 9.87
CA LEU A 59 -18.01 -7.99 11.29
C LEU A 59 -19.50 -8.27 11.56
N ALA A 60 -20.35 -8.08 10.56
CA ALA A 60 -21.79 -8.34 10.68
C ALA A 60 -22.18 -9.81 10.45
N GLY A 61 -21.23 -10.66 10.06
CA GLY A 61 -21.37 -12.12 9.97
C GLY A 61 -21.02 -12.84 11.26
#